data_AF-A0A5E8VFL8-F1
#
_entry.id   AF-A0A5E8VFL8-F1
#
_cell.length_a   1.000
_cell.length_b   1.000
_cell.length_c   1.000
_cell.angle_alpha   90.00
_cell.angle_beta   90.00
_cell.angle_gamma   90.00
#
_symmetry.space_group_name_H-M   'P 1'
#
loop_
_entity.id
_entity.type
_entity.pdbx_description
1 polymer ?
#
loop_
_entity_poly.entity_id
_entity_poly.type
_entity_poly.pdbx_seq_one_letter_code
_entity_poly.pdbx_strand_id
1 'polypeptide(L)' 'MTTHIINGVKIHTNHDYPPIPVRNMDWSAVTDDYDCDCDQDGFFSTHPVGRGATEQEAIADLLEQLEEA' A
#
# COMPACT_ATOMS: atom_id res chain seq x y z
N MET A 1 -10.12 5.17 -3.69
CA MET A 1 -9.89 3.97 -2.88
C MET A 1 -10.70 2.81 -3.45
N THR A 2 -10.03 1.81 -4.02
CA THR A 2 -10.61 0.54 -4.47
C THR A 2 -10.15 -0.54 -3.52
N THR A 3 -10.99 -1.53 -3.23
CA THR A 3 -10.63 -2.66 -2.35
C THR A 3 -10.62 -3.95 -3.15
N HIS A 4 -9.53 -4.70 -3.03
CA HIS A 4 -9.30 -6.01 -3.63
C HIS A 4 -9.15 -7.06 -2.53
N ILE A 5 -9.61 -8.28 -2.77
CA ILE A 5 -9.40 -9.41 -1.85
C ILE A 5 -8.54 -10.42 -2.59
N ILE A 6 -7.27 -10.55 -2.19
CA ILE A 6 -6.30 -11.45 -2.81
C ILE A 6 -5.81 -12.41 -1.74
N ASN A 7 -5.93 -13.73 -1.97
CA ASN A 7 -5.53 -14.77 -1.02
C ASN A 7 -6.12 -14.63 0.41
N GLY A 8 -7.28 -13.97 0.56
CA GLY A 8 -7.90 -13.70 1.86
C GLY A 8 -7.39 -12.42 2.55
N VAL A 9 -6.39 -11.76 1.98
CA VAL A 9 -5.92 -10.43 2.39
C VAL A 9 -6.74 -9.37 1.68
N LYS A 10 -7.36 -8.47 2.45
CA LYS A 10 -7.98 -7.26 1.90
C LYS A 10 -6.88 -6.24 1.63
N ILE A 11 -6.80 -5.78 0.39
CA ILE A 11 -5.85 -4.77 -0.09
C ILE A 11 -6.64 -3.56 -0.53
N HIS A 12 -6.28 -2.39 -0.03
CA HIS A 12 -6.85 -1.11 -0.43
C HIS A 12 -5.85 -0.38 -1.31
N THR A 13 -6.28 -0.03 -2.51
CA THR A 13 -5.52 0.81 -3.43
C THR A 13 -6.07 2.21 -3.42
N ASN A 14 -5.18 3.20 -3.37
CA ASN A 14 -5.55 4.59 -3.52
C ASN A 14 -4.76 5.24 -4.65
N HIS A 15 -5.47 6.05 -5.44
CA HIS A 15 -4.85 6.85 -6.49
C HIS A 15 -4.64 8.24 -5.91
N ASP A 16 -3.49 8.42 -5.26
CA ASP A 16 -3.07 9.69 -4.72
C ASP A 16 -2.37 10.45 -5.83
N TYR A 17 -2.94 11.60 -6.21
CA TYR A 17 -2.36 12.49 -7.21
C TYR A 17 -1.72 13.71 -6.54
N PRO A 18 -0.55 13.56 -5.90
CA PRO A 18 0.17 14.70 -5.37
C PRO A 18 0.58 15.63 -6.53
N PRO A 19 0.66 16.95 -6.31
CA PRO A 19 1.09 17.92 -7.31
C PRO A 19 2.61 17.85 -7.52
N ILE A 20 3.11 16.67 -7.86
CA ILE A 20 4.52 16.41 -8.18
C ILE A 20 4.65 16.19 -9.70
N PRO A 21 5.72 16.69 -10.33
CA PRO A 21 5.95 16.47 -11.76
C PRO A 21 6.14 15.00 -12.15
N VAL A 22 6.50 14.14 -11.18
CA VAL A 22 6.82 12.73 -11.38
C VAL A 22 5.58 11.89 -11.07
N ARG A 23 4.88 11.45 -12.12
CA ARG A 23 3.63 10.68 -12.05
C ARG A 23 3.82 9.16 -11.97
N ASN A 24 5.00 8.73 -11.51
CA ASN A 24 5.38 7.31 -11.53
C ASN A 24 5.03 6.58 -10.22
N MET A 25 4.41 7.27 -9.26
CA MET A 25 4.00 6.71 -7.96
C MET A 25 2.63 7.28 -7.55
N ASP A 26 1.75 7.44 -8.55
CA ASP A 26 0.40 7.97 -8.34
C ASP A 26 -0.53 6.92 -7.66
N TRP A 27 -0.08 5.66 -7.52
CA TRP A 27 -0.83 4.59 -6.86
C TRP A 27 -0.11 4.07 -5.61
N SER A 28 -0.90 3.93 -4.54
CA SER A 28 -0.52 3.29 -3.29
C SER A 28 -1.40 2.07 -3.05
N ALA A 29 -0.82 0.98 -2.53
CA ALA A 29 -1.54 -0.22 -2.11
C ALA A 29 -1.15 -0.55 -0.66
N VAL A 30 -2.15 -0.74 0.20
CA VAL A 30 -1.98 -1.09 1.61
C VAL A 30 -2.89 -2.26 1.98
N THR A 31 -2.53 -3.05 2.97
CA THR A 31 -3.42 -4.08 3.51
C THR A 31 -4.50 -3.48 4.41
N ASP A 32 -5.59 -4.21 4.65
CA ASP A 32 -6.64 -3.84 5.62
C ASP A 32 -6.15 -3.90 7.07
N ASP A 33 -5.12 -4.72 7.30
CA ASP A 33 -4.38 -4.81 8.56
C ASP A 33 -3.35 -3.68 8.69
N TYR A 34 -3.31 -2.73 7.74
CA TYR A 34 -2.49 -1.52 7.85
C TYR A 34 -2.97 -0.67 9.02
N ASP A 35 -2.43 -0.96 10.20
CA ASP A 35 -2.54 -0.08 11.35
C ASP A 35 -1.39 0.93 11.24
N CYS A 36 -1.71 2.18 10.89
CA CYS A 36 -0.82 3.27 11.30
C CYS A 36 -0.98 3.34 12.81
N ASP A 37 -0.06 2.75 13.56
CA ASP A 37 0.18 3.05 14.97
C ASP A 37 0.65 4.52 15.07
N CYS A 38 -0.28 5.41 14.80
CA CYS A 38 -0.12 6.84 14.85
C CYS A 38 -0.23 7.31 16.32
N ASP A 39 -0.26 6.41 17.31
CA ASP A 39 -0.47 6.68 18.74
C ASP A 39 0.82 6.92 19.54
N GLN A 40 1.98 6.99 18.89
CA GLN A 40 3.28 7.35 19.51
C GLN A 40 3.67 6.45 20.70
N ASP A 41 3.14 5.23 20.80
CA ASP A 41 3.50 4.31 21.89
C ASP A 41 4.91 3.70 21.74
N GLY A 42 5.54 3.93 20.58
CA GLY A 42 6.93 3.60 20.31
C GLY A 42 7.13 2.28 19.56
N PHE A 43 6.06 1.61 19.10
CA PHE A 43 6.15 0.36 18.35
C PHE A 43 5.83 0.52 16.86
N PHE A 44 6.65 1.30 16.15
CA PHE A 44 6.53 1.57 14.71
C PHE A 44 6.37 0.27 13.92
N SER A 45 5.12 -0.08 13.57
CA SER A 45 4.87 -1.28 12.80
C SER A 45 5.04 -0.90 11.33
N THR A 46 6.17 -1.32 10.75
CA THR A 46 6.43 -1.17 9.31
C THR A 46 5.51 -2.10 8.54
N HIS A 47 4.24 -1.74 8.45
CA HIS A 47 3.31 -2.41 7.55
C HIS A 47 3.78 -2.18 6.11
N PRO A 48 3.87 -3.24 5.28
CA PRO A 48 4.32 -3.11 3.90
C PRO A 48 3.33 -2.24 3.12
N VAL A 49 3.88 -1.37 2.26
CA VAL A 49 3.10 -0.45 1.42
C VAL A 49 3.64 -0.58 0.00
N GLY A 50 2.78 -1.03 -0.90
CA GLY A 50 3.08 -1.12 -2.31
C GLY A 50 2.96 0.24 -3.00
N ARG A 51 3.91 0.58 -3.88
CA ARG A 51 3.85 1.82 -4.68
C ARG A 51 4.04 1.53 -6.16
N GLY A 52 3.27 2.20 -7.01
CA GLY A 52 3.36 2.00 -8.46
C GLY A 52 2.85 3.16 -9.29
N ALA A 53 3.19 3.14 -10.58
CA ALA A 53 2.63 4.05 -11.58
C ALA A 53 1.20 3.66 -11.96
N THR A 54 0.84 2.40 -11.77
CA THR A 54 -0.51 1.84 -11.97
C THR A 54 -1.00 1.10 -10.73
N GLU A 55 -2.33 0.91 -10.66
CA GLU A 55 -2.97 0.14 -9.59
C GLU A 55 -2.39 -1.28 -9.49
N GLN A 56 -2.16 -1.93 -10.64
CA GLN A 56 -1.63 -3.30 -10.66
C GLN A 56 -0.19 -3.36 -10.18
N GLU A 57 0.65 -2.40 -10.55
CA GLU A 57 2.04 -2.33 -10.07
C GLU A 57 2.10 -2.13 -8.56
N ALA A 58 1.25 -1.25 -8.00
CA ALA A 58 1.19 -1.04 -6.55
C ALA A 58 0.76 -2.32 -5.80
N ILE A 59 -0.22 -3.07 -6.32
CA ILE A 59 -0.64 -4.34 -5.72
C ILE A 59 0.48 -5.40 -5.83
N ALA A 60 1.14 -5.50 -6.98
CA ALA A 60 2.23 -6.46 -7.18
C ALA A 60 3.40 -6.18 -6.23
N ASP A 61 3.79 -4.93 -6.08
CA ASP A 61 4.84 -4.48 -5.14
C ASP A 61 4.47 -4.82 -3.69
N LEU A 62 3.20 -4.62 -3.30
CA LEU A 62 2.71 -5.01 -1.97
C LEU A 62 2.74 -6.52 -1.75
N LEU A 63 2.31 -7.31 -2.75
CA LEU A 63 2.30 -8.78 -2.66
C LEU A 63 3.72 -9.34 -2.57
N GLU A 64 4.67 -8.79 -3.32
CA GLU A 64 6.09 -9.16 -3.23
C GLU A 64 6.63 -8.88 -1.82
N GLN A 65 6.34 -7.70 -1.25
CA GLN A 65 6.72 -7.36 0.12
C GLN A 65 6.09 -8.30 1.18
N LEU A 66 4.87 -8.79 0.94
CA LEU A 66 4.19 -9.73 1.83
C LEU A 66 4.69 -11.17 1.68
N GLU A 67 5.14 -11.58 0.49
CA GLU A 67 5.74 -12.90 0.26
C GLU A 67 7.18 -12.99 0.79
N GLU A 68 7.90 -11.87 0.84
CA GLU A 68 9.29 -11.82 1.34
C GLU A 68 9.39 -11.60 2.88
N ALA A 69 8.27 -11.33 3.55
CA ALA A 69 8.18 -11.13 5.01
C ALA A 69 7.97 -12.44 5.81
#